data_AF-A0A2H6N3L6-F1
#
_entry.id   AF-A0A2H6N3L6-F1
#
_cell.length_a   1.000
_cell.length_b   1.000
_cell.length_c   1.000
_cell.angle_alpha   90.00
_cell.angle_beta   90.00
_cell.angle_gamma   90.00
#
_symmetry.space_group_name_H-M   'P 1'
#
loop_
_entity.id
_entity.type
_entity.pdbx_description
1 polymer ?
#
loop_
_entity_poly.entity_id
_entity_poly.type
_entity_poly.pdbx_seq_one_letter_code
_entity_poly.pdbx_strand_id
1 'polypeptide(L)'
;ATAIPSQEPPVGKASEVQQEECCPICLNEICQKKVLPKCKHAFCAACIAKSMNYKPVCPVCNVLYGNIKGNQPPGKMDFLKSRCSLPGHQNSGSIIITYRIFDGIQTERHPHPGKPFH
;
A
#
# COMPACT_ATOMS: atom_id res chain seq x y z
N ALA A 1 -37.82 -33.68 53.77
CA ALA A 1 -36.96 -33.70 52.57
C ALA A 1 -36.99 -32.30 51.96
N THR A 2 -35.80 -31.78 51.73
CA THR A 2 -35.41 -30.39 51.47
C THR A 2 -35.91 -29.82 50.14
N ALA A 3 -36.35 -28.56 50.17
CA ALA A 3 -36.46 -27.70 49.00
C ALA A 3 -35.05 -27.32 48.50
N ILE A 4 -34.81 -27.42 47.19
CA ILE A 4 -33.61 -26.90 46.53
C ILE A 4 -34.08 -25.89 45.49
N PRO A 5 -33.86 -24.58 45.70
CA PRO A 5 -34.00 -23.59 44.64
C PRO A 5 -32.77 -23.68 43.73
N SER A 6 -32.98 -24.02 42.46
CA SER A 6 -31.95 -23.94 41.43
C SER A 6 -31.56 -22.48 41.21
N GLN A 7 -30.35 -22.11 41.63
CA GLN A 7 -29.73 -20.84 41.28
C GLN A 7 -29.11 -20.98 39.88
N GLU A 8 -29.58 -20.18 38.92
CA GLU A 8 -28.88 -20.00 37.66
C GLU A 8 -27.58 -19.22 37.88
N PRO A 9 -26.46 -19.60 37.24
CA PRO A 9 -25.22 -18.84 37.34
C PRO A 9 -25.34 -17.51 36.59
N PRO A 10 -24.61 -16.45 37.00
CA PRO A 10 -24.61 -15.20 36.28
C PRO A 10 -23.88 -15.42 34.95
N VAL A 11 -24.63 -15.45 33.85
CA VAL A 11 -24.04 -15.40 32.51
C VAL A 11 -23.36 -14.04 32.39
N GLY A 12 -22.03 -14.09 32.40
CA GLY A 12 -21.15 -12.94 32.41
C GLY A 12 -21.53 -11.95 31.34
N LYS A 13 -21.53 -10.67 31.70
CA LYS A 13 -21.50 -9.58 30.74
C LYS A 13 -20.37 -9.90 29.78
N ALA A 14 -20.71 -10.11 28.51
CA ALA A 14 -19.73 -10.10 27.43
C ALA A 14 -19.04 -8.75 27.54
N SER A 15 -17.82 -8.75 28.06
CA SER A 15 -16.94 -7.61 27.96
C SER A 15 -16.85 -7.33 26.48
N GLU A 16 -17.43 -6.21 26.03
CA GLU A 16 -17.10 -5.63 24.76
C GLU A 16 -15.58 -5.61 24.71
N VAL A 17 -15.00 -6.46 23.86
CA VAL A 17 -13.58 -6.37 23.53
C VAL A 17 -13.49 -5.04 22.81
N GLN A 18 -13.20 -3.99 23.58
CA GLN A 18 -12.67 -2.76 23.07
C GLN A 18 -11.53 -3.22 22.19
N GLN A 19 -11.70 -3.14 20.87
CA GLN A 19 -10.60 -3.39 19.95
C GLN A 19 -9.57 -2.33 20.33
N GLU A 20 -8.63 -2.73 21.19
CA GLU A 20 -7.48 -1.92 21.55
C GLU A 20 -6.94 -1.40 20.23
N GLU A 21 -6.88 -0.07 20.12
CA GLU A 21 -6.51 0.61 18.89
C GLU A 21 -5.03 0.35 18.61
N CYS A 22 -4.75 -0.84 18.09
CA CYS A 22 -3.43 -1.29 17.71
C CYS A 22 -3.09 -0.74 16.33
N CYS A 23 -1.89 -0.17 16.23
CA CYS A 23 -1.36 0.32 14.98
C CYS A 23 -1.02 -0.88 14.08
N PRO A 24 -1.62 -1.02 12.89
CA PRO A 24 -1.37 -2.18 12.01
C PRO A 24 0.04 -2.18 11.39
N ILE A 25 0.86 -1.14 11.64
CA ILE A 25 2.24 -1.04 11.14
C ILE A 25 3.24 -1.56 12.17
N CYS A 26 3.12 -1.17 13.44
CA CYS A 26 4.04 -1.60 14.50
C CYS A 26 3.47 -2.67 15.43
N LEU A 27 2.18 -3.01 15.28
CA LEU A 27 1.45 -4.01 16.08
C LEU A 27 1.36 -3.70 17.58
N ASN A 28 1.65 -2.45 17.98
CA ASN A 28 1.49 -1.94 19.34
C ASN A 28 0.32 -0.96 19.42
N GLU A 29 -0.04 -0.51 20.62
CA GLU A 29 -1.00 0.58 20.82
C GLU A 29 -0.62 1.84 20.01
N ILE A 30 -1.63 2.54 19.50
CA ILE A 30 -1.43 3.75 18.70
C ILE A 30 -0.86 4.90 19.56
N CYS A 31 0.42 5.23 19.32
CA CYS A 31 1.05 6.44 19.85
C CYS A 31 0.82 7.63 18.91
N GLN A 32 0.28 8.75 19.43
CA GLN A 32 -0.04 9.95 18.66
C GLN A 32 -0.92 9.63 17.44
N LYS A 33 -2.18 9.26 17.70
CA LYS A 33 -3.14 8.80 16.69
C LYS A 33 -3.23 9.73 15.49
N LYS A 34 -3.02 9.16 14.30
CA LYS A 34 -3.24 9.80 13.02
C LYS A 34 -4.26 9.01 12.20
N VAL A 35 -5.36 9.67 11.86
CA VAL A 35 -6.43 9.12 11.03
C VAL A 35 -6.27 9.65 9.61
N LEU A 36 -6.22 8.75 8.62
CA LEU A 36 -6.14 9.17 7.24
C LEU A 36 -7.52 9.68 6.73
N PRO A 37 -7.59 10.87 6.10
CA PRO A 37 -8.89 11.54 5.88
C PRO A 37 -9.82 10.84 4.88
N LYS A 38 -9.29 10.13 3.88
CA LYS A 38 -10.11 9.50 2.82
C LYS A 38 -10.68 8.14 3.25
N CYS A 39 -9.93 7.35 4.01
CA CYS A 39 -10.28 5.96 4.34
C CYS A 39 -10.45 5.68 5.84
N LYS A 40 -10.23 6.69 6.71
CA LYS A 40 -10.45 6.64 8.17
C LYS A 40 -9.66 5.60 8.96
N HIS A 41 -8.78 4.81 8.34
CA HIS A 41 -7.80 3.99 9.06
C HIS A 41 -6.87 4.83 9.94
N ALA A 42 -6.60 4.32 11.14
CA ALA A 42 -5.79 4.94 12.18
C ALA A 42 -4.43 4.26 12.35
N PHE A 43 -3.40 5.04 12.66
CA PHE A 43 -2.03 4.59 12.84
C PHE A 43 -1.30 5.46 13.86
N CYS A 44 -0.14 5.04 14.37
CA CYS A 44 0.80 5.95 15.00
C CYS A 44 1.25 7.02 14.00
N ALA A 45 1.36 8.29 14.41
CA ALA A 45 1.82 9.38 13.55
C ALA A 45 3.17 9.08 12.89
N ALA A 46 4.14 8.57 13.66
CA ALA A 46 5.48 8.22 13.17
C ALA A 46 5.44 7.05 12.16
N CYS A 47 4.65 6.00 12.45
CA CYS A 47 4.51 4.84 11.58
C CYS A 47 3.95 5.21 10.22
N ILE A 48 2.86 5.98 10.20
CA ILE A 48 2.23 6.36 8.94
C ILE A 48 3.06 7.38 8.17
N ALA A 49 3.78 8.28 8.84
CA ALA A 49 4.73 9.19 8.18
C ALA A 49 5.84 8.42 7.46
N LYS A 50 6.46 7.44 8.12
CA LYS A 50 7.50 6.58 7.52
C LYS A 50 6.96 5.76 6.35
N SER A 51 5.77 5.17 6.51
CA SER A 51 5.13 4.39 5.46
C SER A 51 4.80 5.25 4.22
N MET A 52 4.23 6.43 4.43
CA MET A 52 3.87 7.36 3.35
C MET A 52 5.08 7.95 2.61
N ASN A 53 6.23 8.04 3.28
CA ASN A 53 7.48 8.44 2.62
C ASN A 53 7.98 7.39 1.62
N TYR A 54 7.70 6.10 1.86
CA TYR A 54 8.03 5.03 0.93
C TYR A 54 7.01 4.92 -0.21
N LYS A 55 5.72 4.90 0.13
CA LYS A 55 4.62 4.85 -0.85
C LYS A 55 3.41 5.61 -0.29
N PRO A 56 2.85 6.60 -1.00
CA PRO A 56 1.78 7.45 -0.48
C PRO A 56 0.41 6.77 -0.57
N VAL A 57 0.27 5.58 0.02
CA VAL A 57 -0.97 4.78 0.07
C VAL A 57 -1.27 4.37 1.50
N CYS A 58 -2.55 4.18 1.82
CA CYS A 58 -2.93 3.57 3.10
C CYS A 58 -2.39 2.11 3.17
N PRO A 59 -1.65 1.72 4.22
CA PRO A 59 -1.13 0.36 4.37
C PRO A 59 -2.20 -0.74 4.51
N VAL A 60 -3.44 -0.35 4.83
CA VAL A 60 -4.56 -1.29 5.05
C VAL A 60 -5.37 -1.52 3.77
N CYS A 61 -5.66 -0.45 3.01
CA CYS A 61 -6.62 -0.51 1.90
C CYS A 61 -6.09 0.05 0.57
N ASN A 62 -4.81 0.46 0.52
CA ASN A 62 -4.15 1.02 -0.66
C ASN A 62 -4.76 2.30 -1.26
N VAL A 63 -5.71 2.94 -0.57
CA VAL A 63 -6.23 4.27 -0.97
C VAL A 63 -5.06 5.24 -1.14
N LEU A 64 -5.03 5.93 -2.28
CA LEU A 64 -3.94 6.80 -2.71
C LEU A 64 -4.03 8.20 -2.06
N TYR A 65 -2.92 8.69 -1.51
CA TYR A 65 -2.79 10.00 -0.86
C TYR A 65 -1.79 10.93 -1.55
N GLY A 66 -1.11 10.46 -2.61
CA GLY A 66 -0.17 11.26 -3.39
C GLY A 66 0.23 10.58 -4.69
N ASN A 67 1.20 11.14 -5.40
CA ASN A 67 1.68 10.56 -6.66
C ASN A 67 2.67 9.42 -6.38
N ILE A 68 2.41 8.24 -6.93
CA ILE A 68 3.39 7.15 -6.93
C ILE A 68 4.39 7.42 -8.05
N LYS A 69 5.67 7.47 -7.68
CA LYS A 69 6.78 7.55 -8.62
C LYS A 69 7.72 6.38 -8.36
N GLY A 70 8.10 5.66 -9.42
CA GLY A 70 9.15 4.66 -9.35
C GLY A 70 10.55 5.29 -9.35
N ASN A 71 11.56 4.45 -9.43
CA ASN A 71 12.96 4.84 -9.57
C ASN A 71 13.50 4.59 -10.99
N GLN A 72 12.65 4.56 -12.02
CA GLN A 72 13.07 4.32 -13.40
C GLN A 72 14.23 5.26 -13.80
N PRO A 73 15.34 4.74 -14.36
CA PRO A 73 16.45 5.57 -14.82
C PRO A 73 16.10 6.44 -16.04
N PRO A 74 16.95 7.41 -16.40
CA PRO A 74 16.79 8.21 -17.60
C PRO A 74 16.73 7.35 -18.86
N GLY A 75 15.88 7.75 -19.80
CA GLY A 75 15.69 7.05 -21.06
C GLY A 75 14.74 7.78 -21.97
N LYS A 76 14.35 7.10 -23.05
CA LYS A 76 13.40 7.58 -24.04
C LYS A 76 12.30 6.54 -24.26
N MET A 77 11.07 7.01 -24.34
CA MET A 77 9.93 6.25 -24.82
C MET A 77 9.50 6.88 -26.15
N ASP A 78 9.45 6.05 -27.19
CA ASP A 78 8.88 6.40 -28.50
C ASP A 78 7.70 5.47 -28.79
N PHE A 79 6.80 5.88 -29.68
CA PHE A 79 5.71 5.01 -30.13
C PHE A 79 5.39 5.21 -31.61
N LEU A 80 4.84 4.15 -32.21
CA LEU A 80 4.34 4.13 -33.58
C LEU A 80 3.00 3.39 -33.66
N LYS A 81 2.06 3.93 -34.43
CA LYS A 81 0.84 3.22 -34.80
C LYS A 81 1.10 2.36 -36.03
N SER A 82 0.93 1.06 -35.90
CA SER A 82 1.01 0.08 -36.98
C SER A 82 -0.39 -0.36 -37.40
N ARG A 83 -0.57 -0.66 -38.68
CA ARG A 83 -1.82 -1.24 -39.21
C ARG A 83 -1.92 -2.74 -38.99
N CYS A 84 -0.83 -3.41 -38.63
CA CYS A 84 -0.83 -4.84 -38.34
C CYS A 84 -1.62 -5.11 -37.05
N SER A 85 -2.60 -6.00 -37.11
CA SER A 85 -3.41 -6.38 -35.94
C SER A 85 -2.74 -7.50 -35.15
N LEU A 86 -2.83 -7.45 -33.81
CA LEU A 86 -2.38 -8.55 -32.95
C LEU A 86 -3.35 -9.74 -32.98
N PRO A 87 -2.87 -10.96 -32.70
CA PRO A 87 -3.76 -12.11 -32.46
C PRO A 87 -4.83 -11.77 -31.42
N GLY A 88 -6.09 -12.06 -31.72
CA GLY A 88 -7.23 -11.74 -30.86
C GLY A 88 -7.78 -10.31 -30.98
N HIS A 89 -7.13 -9.42 -31.73
CA HIS A 89 -7.53 -8.00 -31.90
C HIS A 89 -7.67 -7.62 -33.38
N GLN A 90 -8.53 -8.34 -34.09
CA GLN A 90 -8.73 -8.17 -35.54
C GLN A 90 -9.18 -6.74 -35.88
N ASN A 91 -8.72 -6.23 -37.03
CA ASN A 91 -9.06 -4.92 -37.60
C ASN A 91 -8.73 -3.70 -36.73
N SER A 92 -7.88 -3.84 -35.71
CA SER A 92 -7.55 -2.77 -34.76
C SER A 92 -6.16 -2.14 -34.99
N GLY A 93 -5.30 -2.78 -35.77
CA GLY A 93 -3.89 -2.40 -35.84
C GLY A 93 -3.17 -2.66 -34.51
N SER A 94 -2.03 -2.00 -34.30
CA SER A 94 -1.23 -2.14 -33.06
C SER A 94 -0.52 -0.83 -32.74
N ILE A 95 -0.22 -0.63 -31.44
CA ILE A 95 0.69 0.43 -31.00
C ILE A 95 2.01 -0.24 -30.63
N ILE A 96 3.08 0.10 -31.33
CA ILE A 96 4.44 -0.32 -31.01
C ILE A 96 5.02 0.74 -30.08
N ILE A 97 5.42 0.33 -28.88
CA ILE A 97 6.07 1.20 -27.91
C ILE A 97 7.53 0.74 -27.78
N THR A 98 8.46 1.63 -28.05
CA THR A 98 9.90 1.37 -27.94
C THR A 98 10.46 2.10 -26.75
N TYR A 99 11.03 1.34 -25.81
CA TYR A 99 11.74 1.87 -24.65
C TYR A 99 13.24 1.77 -24.87
N ARG A 100 13.96 2.86 -24.59
CA ARG A 100 15.42 2.89 -24.54
C ARG A 100 15.86 3.50 -23.21
N ILE A 101 16.35 2.68 -22.31
CA ILE A 101 16.95 3.12 -21.05
C ILE A 101 18.44 3.33 -21.34
N PHE A 102 19.00 4.46 -20.88
CA PHE A 102 20.42 4.75 -21.08
C PHE A 102 21.21 4.28 -19.87
N ASP A 103 22.41 3.77 -20.09
CA ASP A 103 23.42 3.55 -19.06
C ASP A 103 23.60 4.80 -18.21
N GLY A 104 23.97 4.62 -16.94
CA GLY A 104 24.18 5.74 -16.06
C GLY A 104 24.68 5.34 -14.68
N ILE A 105 24.52 6.27 -13.73
CA ILE A 105 24.89 6.08 -12.33
C ILE A 105 23.63 6.02 -11.48
N GLN A 106 23.57 5.04 -10.56
CA GLN A 106 22.47 4.84 -9.63
C GLN A 106 22.33 6.04 -8.67
N THR A 107 21.10 6.57 -8.56
CA THR A 107 20.75 7.64 -7.62
C THR A 107 20.53 7.12 -6.20
N GLU A 108 20.32 8.01 -5.22
CA GLU A 108 19.95 7.67 -3.84
C GLU A 108 18.69 6.79 -3.70
N ARG A 109 17.87 6.68 -4.76
CA ARG A 109 16.65 5.86 -4.77
C ARG A 109 16.87 4.45 -5.33
N HIS A 110 18.11 4.08 -5.62
CA HIS A 110 18.50 2.79 -6.15
C HIS A 110 19.24 1.94 -5.11
N PRO A 111 19.39 0.61 -5.33
CA PRO A 111 20.03 -0.28 -4.37
C PRO A 111 21.50 0.04 -4.06
N HIS A 112 22.27 0.56 -5.02
CA HIS A 112 23.69 0.88 -4.85
C HIS A 112 24.02 2.30 -5.35
N PRO A 113 23.66 3.35 -4.59
CA PRO A 113 23.91 4.74 -4.98
C PRO A 113 25.37 4.98 -5.38
N GLY A 114 25.57 5.73 -6.48
CA GLY A 114 26.90 6.04 -7.03
C GLY A 114 27.54 4.93 -7.87
N LYS A 115 26.96 3.73 -7.95
CA LYS A 115 27.45 2.65 -8.83
C LYS A 115 26.87 2.76 -10.25
N PRO A 116 27.62 2.33 -11.29
CA PRO A 116 27.09 2.28 -12.63
C PRO A 116 25.96 1.26 -12.76
N PHE A 117 25.10 1.49 -13.76
CA PHE A 117 24.17 0.51 -14.30
C PHE A 117 24.21 0.60 -15.84
N HIS A 118 23.92 -0.52 -16.48
CA HIS A 118 23.96 -0.72 -17.93
C HIS A 118 22.68 -1.44 -18.35
#